data_AF-A0A7W6T5A8-F1
#
_entry.id   AF-A0A7W6T5A8-F1
#
_cell.length_a   1.000
_cell.length_b   1.000
_cell.length_c   1.000
_cell.angle_alpha   90.00
_cell.angle_beta   90.00
_cell.angle_gamma   90.00
#
_symmetry.space_group_name_H-M   'P 1'
#
loop_
_entity.id
_entity.type
_entity.pdbx_description
1 polymer ?
#
loop_
_entity_poly.entity_id
_entity_poly.type
_entity_poly.pdbx_seq_one_letter_code
_entity_poly.pdbx_strand_id
1 'polypeptide(L)'
;MSFQLSILKILAGQPDGRASIEVVKQHLAIYYSSGSEWPARMKRIASRAPQLDIFGQRLIEREAGCWIITEEGRKYLETLERLDRTVTRPQVGRESAQEPKTE
;
A
#
# COMPACT_ATOMS: atom_id res chain seq x y z
N MET A 1 -1.36 11.94 -5.54
CA MET A 1 -0.20 11.46 -4.76
C MET A 1 -0.73 11.13 -3.37
N SER A 2 -0.29 10.05 -2.69
CA SER A 2 -0.81 9.70 -1.35
C SER A 2 0.32 9.62 -0.34
N PHE A 3 0.46 10.69 0.44
CA PHE A 3 1.51 10.86 1.44
C PHE A 3 1.34 9.93 2.64
N GLN A 4 0.12 9.82 3.17
CA GLN A 4 -0.16 8.99 4.34
C GLN A 4 0.09 7.50 4.07
N LEU A 5 -0.35 7.01 2.91
CA LEU A 5 -0.07 5.63 2.51
C LEU A 5 1.45 5.39 2.35
N SER A 6 2.18 6.37 1.83
CA SER A 6 3.64 6.26 1.68
C SER A 6 4.33 6.15 3.04
N ILE A 7 3.91 6.91 4.05
CA ILE A 7 4.39 6.78 5.42
C ILE A 7 4.13 5.37 5.95
N LEU A 8 2.89 4.90 5.85
CA LEU A 8 2.50 3.57 6.32
C LEU A 8 3.35 2.48 5.65
N LYS A 9 3.60 2.62 4.35
CA LYS A 9 4.40 1.68 3.57
C LYS A 9 5.88 1.71 3.97
N ILE A 10 6.44 2.89 4.22
CA ILE A 10 7.83 3.03 4.68
C ILE A 10 8.00 2.34 6.03
N LEU A 11 7.13 2.65 7.00
CA LEU A 11 7.18 2.06 8.33
C LEU A 11 7.08 0.53 8.28
N ALA A 12 6.17 -0.02 7.48
CA ALA A 12 6.03 -1.46 7.30
C ALA A 12 7.31 -2.15 6.77
N GLY A 13 8.17 -1.42 6.05
CA GLY A 13 9.44 -1.91 5.52
C GLY A 13 10.65 -1.69 6.45
N GLN A 14 10.48 -1.00 7.58
CA GLN A 14 11.56 -0.80 8.54
C GLN A 14 11.68 -2.00 9.51
N PRO A 15 12.88 -2.23 10.07
CA PRO A 15 13.05 -3.11 11.22
C PRO A 15 12.06 -2.75 12.33
N ASP A 16 11.37 -3.74 12.90
CA ASP A 16 10.34 -3.58 13.93
C ASP A 16 9.13 -2.69 13.55
N GLY A 17 9.03 -2.22 12.31
CA GLY A 17 7.97 -1.29 11.90
C GLY A 17 8.18 0.15 12.34
N ARG A 18 9.38 0.51 12.78
CA ARG A 18 9.67 1.80 13.40
C ARG A 18 10.66 2.64 12.58
N ALA A 19 10.43 3.94 12.51
CA ALA A 19 11.43 4.87 11.98
C ALA A 19 11.27 6.26 12.61
N SER A 20 12.39 6.97 12.66
CA SER A 20 12.38 8.40 12.93
C SER A 20 11.78 9.18 11.77
N ILE A 21 11.34 10.40 12.05
CA ILE A 21 10.82 11.31 11.02
C ILE A 21 11.88 11.59 9.94
N GLU A 22 13.16 11.63 10.30
CA GLU A 22 14.27 11.83 9.36
C GLU A 22 14.41 10.66 8.38
N VAL A 23 14.33 9.43 8.88
CA VAL A 23 14.34 8.23 8.04
C VAL A 23 13.15 8.20 7.09
N VAL A 24 11.96 8.58 7.56
CA VAL A 24 10.76 8.68 6.72
C VAL A 24 10.97 9.72 5.61
N LYS A 25 11.48 10.92 5.95
CA LYS A 25 11.79 11.96 4.98
C LYS A 25 12.81 11.51 3.93
N GLN A 26 13.87 10.81 4.34
CA GLN A 26 14.89 10.29 3.44
C GLN A 26 14.30 9.28 2.44
N HIS A 27 13.50 8.32 2.91
CA HIS A 27 12.84 7.35 2.02
C HIS A 27 11.90 8.03 1.04
N LEU A 28 11.10 8.99 1.51
CA LEU A 28 10.24 9.78 0.63
C LEU A 28 11.09 10.46 -0.44
N ALA A 29 12.13 11.21 -0.07
CA ALA A 29 13.00 11.90 -1.02
C ALA A 29 13.56 10.97 -2.12
N ILE A 30 14.01 9.77 -1.74
CA ILE A 30 14.47 8.76 -2.69
C ILE A 30 13.32 8.34 -3.61
N TYR A 31 12.19 7.89 -3.06
CA TYR A 31 11.07 7.40 -3.85
C TYR A 31 10.47 8.42 -4.82
N TYR A 32 10.49 9.71 -4.45
CA TYR A 32 10.03 10.78 -5.32
C TYR A 32 11.04 11.16 -6.40
N SER A 33 12.33 10.89 -6.17
CA SER A 33 13.41 11.23 -7.11
C SER A 33 13.75 10.08 -8.07
N SER A 34 13.43 8.83 -7.71
CA SER A 34 13.78 7.63 -8.47
C SER A 34 12.83 7.27 -9.63
N GLY A 35 11.85 8.12 -9.94
CA GLY A 35 10.94 7.92 -11.09
C GLY A 35 9.46 7.76 -10.70
N SER A 36 8.59 7.59 -11.69
CA SER A 36 7.13 7.65 -11.53
C SER A 36 6.48 6.37 -10.99
N GLU A 37 7.19 5.24 -11.03
CA GLU A 37 6.60 3.93 -10.72
C GLU A 37 6.09 3.84 -9.29
N TRP A 38 6.93 4.20 -8.31
CA TRP A 38 6.52 4.21 -6.91
C TRP A 38 5.37 5.19 -6.65
N PRO A 39 5.45 6.46 -7.07
CA PRO A 39 4.34 7.40 -7.01
C PRO A 39 3.03 6.90 -7.61
N ALA A 40 3.08 6.31 -8.80
CA ALA A 40 1.92 5.80 -9.51
C ALA A 40 1.28 4.61 -8.77
N ARG A 41 2.11 3.69 -8.26
CA ARG A 41 1.66 2.57 -7.44
C ARG A 41 0.99 3.04 -6.16
N MET A 42 1.60 3.96 -5.42
CA MET A 42 1.00 4.51 -4.19
C MET A 42 -0.32 5.24 -4.48
N LYS A 43 -0.41 5.97 -5.60
CA LYS A 43 -1.66 6.61 -6.03
C LYS A 43 -2.78 5.59 -6.30
N ARG A 44 -2.46 4.49 -6.97
CA ARG A 44 -3.41 3.41 -7.31
C ARG A 44 -3.91 2.65 -6.08
N ILE A 45 -3.02 2.39 -5.12
CA ILE A 45 -3.42 1.75 -3.86
C ILE A 45 -4.29 2.70 -3.04
N ALA A 46 -3.89 3.97 -2.92
CA ALA A 46 -4.63 4.96 -2.15
C ALA A 46 -6.01 5.31 -2.72
N SER A 47 -6.24 5.15 -4.03
CA SER A 47 -7.59 5.37 -4.60
C SER A 47 -8.62 4.36 -4.08
N ARG A 48 -8.20 3.26 -3.46
CA ARG A 48 -9.07 2.28 -2.79
C ARG A 48 -9.41 2.65 -1.34
N ALA A 49 -8.70 3.63 -0.80
CA ALA A 49 -8.86 4.13 0.56
C ALA A 49 -8.89 5.68 0.56
N PRO A 50 -9.92 6.30 -0.05
CA PRO A 50 -10.01 7.76 -0.16
C PRO A 50 -10.14 8.46 1.20
N GLN A 51 -10.58 7.73 2.24
CA GLN A 51 -10.71 8.21 3.61
C GLN A 51 -9.56 7.72 4.52
N LEU A 52 -8.41 7.35 3.94
CA LEU A 52 -7.26 6.96 4.75
C LEU A 52 -6.84 8.12 5.66
N ASP A 53 -6.89 7.86 6.97
CA ASP A 53 -6.36 8.73 8.00
C ASP A 53 -5.52 7.89 8.97
N ILE A 54 -4.23 7.75 8.68
CA ILE A 54 -3.33 6.89 9.48
C ILE A 54 -3.22 7.33 10.95
N PHE A 55 -3.51 8.60 11.25
CA PHE A 55 -3.45 9.15 12.60
C PHE A 55 -4.80 8.98 13.31
N GLY A 56 -5.89 9.39 12.68
CA GLY A 56 -7.24 9.28 13.23
C GLY A 56 -7.68 7.83 13.42
N GLN A 57 -7.26 6.94 12.51
CA GLN A 57 -7.55 5.49 12.56
C GLN A 57 -6.55 4.71 13.42
N ARG A 58 -5.56 5.36 14.04
CA ARG A 58 -4.53 4.72 14.90
C ARG A 58 -3.76 3.58 14.19
N LEU A 59 -3.50 3.76 12.89
CA LEU A 59 -2.69 2.82 12.10
C LEU A 59 -1.20 2.97 12.40
N ILE A 60 -0.81 4.08 13.03
CA ILE A 60 0.53 4.32 13.54
C ILE A 60 0.47 4.89 14.95
N GLU A 61 1.50 4.58 15.74
CA GLU A 61 1.81 5.20 17.02
C GLU A 61 2.92 6.23 16.87
N ARG A 62 2.88 7.25 17.71
CA ARG A 62 3.87 8.33 17.76
C ARG A 62 4.53 8.29 19.13
N GLU A 63 5.78 7.85 19.15
CA GLU A 63 6.64 7.91 20.33
C GLU A 63 7.63 9.07 20.19
N ALA A 64 8.38 9.38 21.26
CA ALA A 64 9.34 10.48 21.27
C ALA A 64 10.41 10.29 20.16
N GLY A 65 10.23 11.00 19.05
CA GLY A 65 11.14 10.99 17.89
C GLY A 65 10.91 9.87 16.87
N CYS A 66 10.00 8.92 17.13
CA CYS A 66 9.78 7.74 16.30
C CYS A 66 8.31 7.50 16.00
N TRP A 67 8.03 7.02 14.79
CA TRP A 67 6.73 6.50 14.41
C TRP A 67 6.80 4.99 14.26
N ILE A 68 5.75 4.30 14.69
CA ILE A 68 5.66 2.85 14.70
C ILE A 68 4.36 2.45 14.03
N ILE A 69 4.42 1.55 13.04
CA ILE A 69 3.20 0.98 12.47
C ILE A 69 2.57 0.02 13.47
N THR A 70 1.27 0.18 13.72
CA THR A 70 0.52 -0.73 14.58
C THR A 70 0.19 -2.02 13.84
N GLU A 71 -0.20 -3.07 14.58
CA GLU A 71 -0.67 -4.31 13.97
C GLU A 71 -1.87 -4.08 13.04
N GLU A 72 -2.80 -3.22 13.46
CA GLU A 72 -3.94 -2.82 12.62
C GLU A 72 -3.49 -2.05 11.37
N GLY A 73 -2.47 -1.19 11.49
CA GLY A 73 -1.83 -0.54 10.36
C GLY A 73 -1.24 -1.54 9.35
N ARG A 74 -0.59 -2.61 9.83
CA ARG A 74 -0.04 -3.67 8.97
C ARG A 74 -1.13 -4.43 8.23
N LYS A 75 -2.18 -4.87 8.93
CA LYS A 75 -3.32 -5.58 8.33
C LYS A 75 -4.06 -4.71 7.31
N TYR A 76 -4.24 -3.43 7.63
CA TYR A 76 -4.87 -2.47 6.74
C TYR A 76 -4.05 -2.29 5.45
N LEU A 77 -2.74 -2.07 5.58
CA LEU A 77 -1.82 -1.97 4.45
C LEU A 77 -1.83 -3.25 3.60
N GLU A 78 -1.76 -4.43 4.24
CA GLU A 78 -1.80 -5.71 3.54
C GLU A 78 -3.07 -5.87 2.70
N THR A 79 -4.23 -5.50 3.26
CA THR A 79 -5.52 -5.56 2.56
C THR A 79 -5.51 -4.69 1.31
N LEU A 80 -4.99 -3.47 1.41
CA LEU A 80 -4.87 -2.58 0.25
C LEU A 80 -3.88 -3.10 -0.80
N GLU A 81 -2.74 -3.64 -0.39
CA GLU A 81 -1.77 -4.23 -1.31
C GLU A 81 -2.27 -5.50 -1.99
N ARG A 82 -3.07 -6.33 -1.29
CA ARG A 82 -3.68 -7.52 -1.87
C ARG A 82 -4.67 -7.12 -2.98
N LEU A 83 -5.49 -6.11 -2.73
CA LEU A 83 -6.40 -5.55 -3.70
C LEU A 83 -5.66 -5.01 -4.95
N ASP A 84 -4.50 -4.40 -4.78
CA ASP A 84 -3.64 -3.96 -5.89
C ASP A 84 -3.11 -5.13 -6.74
N ARG A 85 -2.63 -6.19 -6.08
CA ARG A 85 -2.16 -7.42 -6.73
C ARG A 85 -3.25 -8.14 -7.51
N THR A 86 -4.48 -8.19 -7.00
CA THR A 86 -5.59 -8.88 -7.68
C THR A 86 -6.03 -8.20 -8.98
N VAL A 87 -5.90 -6.87 -9.08
CA VAL A 87 -6.22 -6.13 -10.32
C VAL A 87 -5.11 -6.26 -11.36
N THR A 88 -3.88 -6.53 -10.93
CA THR A 88 -2.73 -6.68 -11.84
C THR A 88 -2.65 -8.08 -12.45
N ARG A 89 -3.53 -9.02 -12.06
CA ARG A 89 -3.64 -10.33 -12.71
C ARG A 89 -4.63 -10.23 -13.89
N PRO A 90 -4.19 -10.30 -15.15
CA PRO A 90 -5.14 -10.44 -16.24
C PRO A 90 -5.91 -11.74 -16.01
N GLN A 91 -7.22 -11.67 -16.14
CA GLN A 91 -8.10 -12.83 -16.13
C GLN A 91 -7.81 -13.64 -17.39
N VAL A 92 -6.77 -14.48 -17.37
CA VAL A 92 -6.49 -15.42 -18.45
C VAL A 92 -7.52 -16.54 -18.35
N GLY A 93 -8.47 -16.54 -19.29
CA GLY A 93 -9.20 -17.74 -19.74
C GLY A 93 -10.40 -18.17 -18.91
N ARG A 94 -11.55 -17.49 -19.09
CA ARG A 94 -12.84 -18.21 -19.13
C ARG A 94 -13.11 -18.55 -20.58
N GLU A 95 -12.54 -19.64 -21.08
CA GLU A 95 -13.06 -20.29 -22.29
C GLU A 95 -12.64 -21.76 -22.29
N SER A 96 -13.58 -22.63 -21.97
CA SER A 96 -13.59 -24.02 -22.40
C SER A 96 -15.04 -24.43 -22.56
N ALA A 97 -15.51 -24.17 -23.79
CA ALA A 97 -16.46 -24.94 -24.56
C ALA A 97 -17.72 -25.45 -23.84
N GLN A 98 -18.80 -24.68 -23.98
CA GLN A 98 -20.13 -25.26 -24.13
C GLN A 98 -20.21 -25.80 -25.56
N GLU A 99 -19.99 -27.11 -25.76
CA GLU A 99 -20.32 -27.75 -27.04
C GLU A 99 -21.86 -27.85 -27.18
N PRO A 100 -22.44 -27.40 -28.31
CA PRO A 100 -23.86 -27.55 -28.56
C PRO A 100 -24.18 -28.98 -28.97
N LYS A 101 -25.21 -29.55 -28.33
CA LYS A 101 -25.91 -30.74 -28.84
C LYS A 101 -26.32 -30.50 -30.28
N THR A 102 -25.98 -31.43 -31.18
CA THR A 102 -26.67 -31.60 -32.45
C THR A 102 -26.99 -33.09 -32.61
N GLU A 103 -28.30 -33.34 -32.63
CA GLU A 103 -29.08 -34.45 -33.22
C GLU A 103 -28.45 -35.84 -33.38
#